data_AF-K0QY70-F1
#
_entry.id   AF-K0QY70-F1
#
_cell.length_a   1.000
_cell.length_b   1.000
_cell.length_c   1.000
_cell.angle_alpha   90.00
_cell.angle_beta   90.00
_cell.angle_gamma   90.00
#
_symmetry.space_group_name_H-M   'P 1'
#
loop_
_entity.id
_entity.type
_entity.pdbx_description
1 polymer ?
#
loop_
_entity_poly.entity_id
_entity_poly.type
_entity_poly.pdbx_seq_one_letter_code
_entity_poly.pdbx_strand_id
1 'polypeptide(L)'
;AEELVGADWDGVTVLEGNNDKPPVVMPDYISVVIGRGDIKAVLRWINANRTEDRANAISSPETARVPALFAAAASGQLAMMTQLLQLGANVDGRASYGGTAMSVTFSDSEGLLRRNATEMAKLLLSWGASFFTEGGCSREDAVFDATKQDQHELANLIESELGGRRCEIINLSSRPELNGKTCVADEYLPASNQYKVTLENIAKEVLVLGPDNLKRRDRTPQDCGYYTEFKNGRTIRHDFDSSEDCQAFVAALNKGDAQPVVTEEAEARAEQAAAELLAELGLDDSPDKSSSNGHKTKKSKKKKKRAKK
;
A
#
# COMPACT_ATOMS: atom_id res chain seq x y z
N ALA A 1 -21.11 -22.31 32.53
CA ALA A 1 -20.38 -21.62 31.45
C ALA A 1 -19.56 -20.45 32.01
N GLU A 2 -18.95 -20.64 33.18
CA GLU A 2 -18.06 -19.68 33.87
C GLU A 2 -16.86 -20.48 34.43
N GLU A 3 -16.29 -21.36 33.61
CA GLU A 3 -15.17 -22.22 34.03
C GLU A 3 -13.98 -22.12 33.06
N LEU A 4 -13.85 -20.97 32.40
CA LEU A 4 -12.69 -20.58 31.57
C LEU A 4 -12.42 -19.07 31.70
N VAL A 5 -12.48 -18.56 32.92
CA VAL A 5 -11.90 -17.26 33.25
C VAL A 5 -10.95 -17.52 34.39
N GLY A 6 -9.65 -17.36 34.15
CA GLY A 6 -8.61 -17.62 35.14
C GLY A 6 -8.86 -16.82 36.41
N ALA A 7 -8.50 -17.37 37.57
CA ALA A 7 -8.77 -16.81 38.90
C ALA A 7 -8.18 -15.40 39.15
N ASP A 8 -7.43 -14.86 38.18
CA ASP A 8 -6.71 -13.59 38.25
C ASP A 8 -7.45 -12.46 37.49
N TRP A 9 -8.66 -12.70 36.99
CA TRP A 9 -9.48 -11.68 36.31
C TRP A 9 -10.11 -10.73 37.34
N ASP A 10 -9.49 -9.56 37.52
CA ASP A 10 -9.94 -8.52 38.48
C ASP A 10 -11.10 -7.65 37.97
N GLY A 11 -11.60 -7.91 36.76
CA GLY A 11 -12.68 -7.16 36.13
C GLY A 11 -12.30 -5.71 35.74
N VAL A 12 -11.01 -5.34 35.84
CA VAL A 12 -10.52 -3.96 35.62
C VAL A 12 -9.22 -3.92 34.81
N THR A 13 -8.68 -5.06 34.34
CA THR A 13 -7.58 -5.05 33.38
C THR A 13 -8.07 -4.71 31.97
N VAL A 14 -8.41 -3.44 31.77
CA VAL A 14 -8.35 -2.80 30.45
C VAL A 14 -6.89 -2.83 30.04
N LEU A 15 -6.57 -3.49 28.92
CA LEU A 15 -5.30 -3.29 28.26
C LEU A 15 -5.21 -1.79 27.94
N GLU A 16 -4.44 -1.04 28.74
CA GLU A 16 -4.02 0.32 28.43
C GLU A 16 -3.15 0.28 27.17
N GLY A 17 -3.82 0.11 26.02
CA GLY A 17 -3.26 0.48 24.74
C GLY A 17 -3.23 1.99 24.71
N ASN A 18 -2.06 2.57 24.95
CA ASN A 18 -1.75 3.98 24.91
C ASN A 18 -2.23 4.67 23.62
N ASN A 19 -3.51 5.00 23.55
CA ASN A 19 -4.12 5.98 22.66
C ASN A 19 -5.48 6.37 23.25
N ASP A 20 -5.48 7.32 24.19
CA ASP A 20 -6.67 7.90 24.82
C ASP A 20 -7.65 8.57 23.83
N LYS A 21 -7.33 8.58 22.53
CA LYS A 21 -8.17 9.14 21.49
C LYS A 21 -8.73 8.02 20.61
N PRO A 22 -10.06 7.99 20.42
CA PRO A 22 -10.64 7.07 19.46
C PRO A 22 -10.06 7.33 18.06
N PRO A 23 -9.86 6.28 17.25
CA PRO A 23 -9.35 6.44 15.89
C PRO A 23 -10.27 7.35 15.08
N VAL A 24 -9.67 8.13 14.18
CA VAL A 24 -10.41 9.01 13.28
C VAL A 24 -11.32 8.17 12.39
N VAL A 25 -12.60 8.55 12.29
CA VAL A 25 -13.53 7.89 11.37
C VAL A 25 -13.40 8.53 10.00
N MET A 26 -13.02 7.75 8.99
CA MET A 26 -13.00 8.17 7.60
C MET A 26 -14.42 8.41 7.10
N PRO A 27 -14.70 9.57 6.47
CA PRO A 27 -15.92 9.74 5.70
C PRO A 27 -16.02 8.69 4.58
N ASP A 28 -17.23 8.24 4.24
CA ASP A 28 -17.43 7.18 3.22
C ASP A 28 -16.79 7.51 1.87
N TYR A 29 -16.78 8.78 1.46
CA TYR A 29 -16.15 9.19 0.21
C TYR A 29 -14.63 8.92 0.21
N ILE A 30 -13.97 8.97 1.38
CA ILE A 30 -12.54 8.64 1.53
C ILE A 30 -12.31 7.16 1.27
N SER A 31 -13.15 6.27 1.82
CA SER A 31 -13.09 4.84 1.54
C SER A 31 -13.23 4.54 0.05
N VAL A 32 -14.12 5.26 -0.65
CA VAL A 32 -14.31 5.11 -2.11
C VAL A 32 -13.07 5.55 -2.89
N VAL A 33 -12.46 6.69 -2.56
CA VAL A 33 -11.26 7.16 -3.28
C VAL A 33 -10.01 6.34 -2.96
N ILE A 34 -9.91 5.76 -1.76
CA ILE A 34 -8.89 4.74 -1.43
C ILE A 34 -9.06 3.55 -2.39
N GLY A 35 -10.27 3.01 -2.52
CA GLY A 35 -10.50 1.87 -3.39
C GLY A 35 -10.20 2.13 -4.87
N ARG A 36 -10.45 3.37 -5.33
CA ARG A 36 -10.14 3.81 -6.70
C ARG A 36 -8.66 4.14 -6.93
N GLY A 37 -7.85 4.23 -5.87
CA GLY A 37 -6.44 4.60 -5.97
C GLY A 37 -6.19 6.10 -6.19
N ASP A 38 -7.12 6.99 -5.82
CA ASP A 38 -6.92 8.44 -5.92
C ASP A 38 -6.09 8.95 -4.73
N ILE A 39 -4.78 8.77 -4.86
CA ILE A 39 -3.77 9.18 -3.87
C ILE A 39 -3.85 10.69 -3.60
N LYS A 40 -4.16 11.52 -4.62
CA LYS A 40 -4.25 12.98 -4.45
C LYS A 40 -5.33 13.34 -3.45
N ALA A 41 -6.53 12.77 -3.60
CA ALA A 41 -7.65 13.05 -2.71
C ALA A 41 -7.38 12.56 -1.27
N VAL A 42 -6.80 11.37 -1.12
CA VAL A 42 -6.46 10.80 0.20
C VAL A 42 -5.39 11.64 0.90
N LEU A 43 -4.30 11.98 0.21
CA LEU A 43 -3.23 12.80 0.79
C LEU A 43 -3.72 14.22 1.14
N ARG A 44 -4.59 14.82 0.32
CA ARG A 44 -5.21 16.11 0.66
C ARG A 44 -6.04 16.01 1.94
N TRP A 45 -6.81 14.95 2.10
CA TRP A 45 -7.62 14.75 3.30
C TRP A 45 -6.75 14.51 4.54
N ILE A 46 -5.72 13.66 4.45
CA ILE A 46 -4.80 13.43 5.58
C ILE A 46 -4.12 14.74 5.98
N ASN A 47 -3.57 15.47 5.01
CA ASN A 47 -2.81 16.70 5.28
C ASN A 47 -3.67 17.90 5.69
N ALA A 48 -4.98 17.87 5.45
CA ALA A 48 -5.89 18.95 5.84
C ALA A 48 -6.01 19.12 7.36
N ASN A 49 -5.69 18.10 8.16
CA ASN A 49 -5.57 18.23 9.61
C ASN A 49 -4.42 17.37 10.16
N ARG A 50 -3.25 18.00 10.32
CA ARG A 50 -2.05 17.34 10.86
C ARG A 50 -2.12 17.01 12.36
N THR A 51 -3.16 17.43 13.07
CA THR A 51 -3.36 17.11 14.49
C THR A 51 -4.10 15.79 14.70
N GLU A 52 -4.74 15.28 13.65
CA GLU A 52 -5.47 14.01 13.64
C GLU A 52 -4.60 12.92 13.02
N ASP A 53 -4.65 11.72 13.60
CA ASP A 53 -4.00 10.53 13.02
C ASP A 53 -4.85 9.94 11.90
N ARG A 54 -4.92 10.67 10.78
CA ARG A 54 -5.73 10.28 9.62
C ARG A 54 -5.13 9.12 8.82
N ALA A 55 -3.84 8.83 8.98
CA ALA A 55 -3.21 7.66 8.37
C ALA A 55 -3.74 6.34 8.99
N ASN A 56 -4.09 6.38 10.27
CA ASN A 56 -4.71 5.27 11.01
C ASN A 56 -6.23 5.35 11.09
N ALA A 57 -6.86 6.16 10.23
CA ALA A 57 -8.30 6.27 10.23
C ALA A 57 -8.98 4.97 9.81
N ILE A 58 -10.16 4.74 10.40
CA ILE A 58 -10.99 3.56 10.17
C ILE A 58 -12.31 3.96 9.52
N SER A 59 -12.94 3.04 8.80
CA SER A 59 -14.31 3.23 8.33
C SER A 59 -15.30 3.25 9.51
N SER A 60 -16.56 3.56 9.21
CA SER A 60 -17.61 3.58 10.22
C SER A 60 -17.84 2.19 10.87
N PRO A 61 -18.49 2.13 12.06
CA PRO A 61 -18.88 0.86 12.67
C PRO A 61 -19.75 -0.02 11.76
N GLU A 62 -20.65 0.59 10.98
CA GLU A 62 -21.53 -0.11 10.02
C GLU A 62 -20.74 -0.76 8.88
N THR A 63 -19.53 -0.28 8.63
CA THR A 63 -18.58 -0.81 7.64
C THR A 63 -17.41 -1.55 8.29
N ALA A 64 -17.63 -2.10 9.49
CA ALA A 64 -16.70 -2.97 10.21
C ALA A 64 -15.35 -2.32 10.60
N ARG A 65 -15.31 -1.00 10.79
CA ARG A 65 -14.11 -0.28 11.29
C ARG A 65 -12.84 -0.62 10.51
N VAL A 66 -12.94 -0.71 9.20
CA VAL A 66 -11.85 -1.11 8.30
C VAL A 66 -10.77 -0.04 8.28
N PRO A 67 -9.50 -0.35 8.62
CA PRO A 67 -8.40 0.60 8.50
C PRO A 67 -8.14 1.04 7.05
N ALA A 68 -7.68 2.28 6.86
CA ALA A 68 -7.34 2.80 5.54
C ALA A 68 -6.35 1.89 4.76
N LEU A 69 -5.33 1.37 5.45
CA LEU A 69 -4.35 0.45 4.86
C LEU A 69 -4.98 -0.87 4.41
N PHE A 70 -5.92 -1.42 5.21
CA PHE A 70 -6.69 -2.60 4.82
C PHE A 70 -7.48 -2.33 3.54
N ALA A 71 -8.21 -1.21 3.46
CA ALA A 71 -9.01 -0.86 2.28
C ALA A 71 -8.15 -0.72 1.01
N ALA A 72 -6.95 -0.15 1.14
CA ALA A 72 -5.98 -0.05 0.06
C ALA A 72 -5.49 -1.43 -0.41
N ALA A 73 -5.14 -2.33 0.53
CA ALA A 73 -4.75 -3.71 0.23
C ALA A 73 -5.89 -4.49 -0.42
N ALA A 74 -7.11 -4.35 0.13
CA ALA A 74 -8.36 -4.89 -0.41
C ALA A 74 -8.76 -4.29 -1.77
N SER A 75 -8.04 -3.29 -2.26
CA SER A 75 -8.22 -2.75 -3.62
C SER A 75 -6.97 -2.91 -4.50
N GLY A 76 -5.92 -3.55 -3.98
CA GLY A 76 -4.68 -3.81 -4.71
C GLY A 76 -3.87 -2.54 -4.99
N GLN A 77 -4.09 -1.48 -4.22
CA GLN A 77 -3.52 -0.16 -4.46
C GLN A 77 -2.14 -0.02 -3.83
N LEU A 78 -1.13 -0.65 -4.42
CA LEU A 78 0.23 -0.74 -3.85
C LEU A 78 0.83 0.65 -3.54
N ALA A 79 0.70 1.60 -4.48
CA ALA A 79 1.20 2.96 -4.26
C ALA A 79 0.47 3.67 -3.11
N MET A 80 -0.84 3.46 -2.95
CA MET A 80 -1.60 3.98 -1.81
C MET A 80 -1.12 3.37 -0.49
N MET A 81 -0.88 2.05 -0.45
CA MET A 81 -0.36 1.36 0.72
C MET A 81 1.00 1.94 1.14
N THR A 82 1.92 2.13 0.18
CA THR A 82 3.23 2.73 0.45
C THR A 82 3.09 4.13 1.05
N GLN A 83 2.21 4.97 0.51
CA GLN A 83 1.95 6.31 1.04
C GLN A 83 1.41 6.26 2.47
N LEU A 84 0.41 5.40 2.73
CA LEU A 84 -0.16 5.25 4.08
C LEU A 84 0.87 4.77 5.09
N LEU A 85 1.70 3.78 4.73
CA LEU A 85 2.78 3.27 5.59
C LEU A 85 3.83 4.35 5.90
N GLN A 86 4.27 5.11 4.89
CA GLN A 86 5.17 6.26 5.09
C GLN A 86 4.57 7.36 5.98
N LEU A 87 3.25 7.46 6.05
CA LEU A 87 2.53 8.39 6.92
C LEU A 87 2.25 7.81 8.31
N GLY A 88 2.70 6.58 8.60
CA GLY A 88 2.56 5.95 9.91
C GLY A 88 1.30 5.12 10.08
N ALA A 89 0.66 4.68 8.99
CA ALA A 89 -0.42 3.70 9.09
C ALA A 89 0.08 2.41 9.77
N ASN A 90 -0.71 1.91 10.70
CA ASN A 90 -0.46 0.70 11.44
C ASN A 90 -0.57 -0.50 10.49
N VAL A 91 0.57 -1.13 10.24
CA VAL A 91 0.70 -2.28 9.34
C VAL A 91 -0.19 -3.45 9.75
N ASP A 92 -0.42 -3.60 11.07
CA ASP A 92 -1.22 -4.66 11.68
C ASP A 92 -2.60 -4.14 12.14
N GLY A 93 -3.06 -3.00 11.60
CA GLY A 93 -4.39 -2.46 11.88
C GLY A 93 -5.48 -3.50 11.56
N ARG A 94 -6.41 -3.72 12.50
CA ARG A 94 -7.45 -4.75 12.40
C ARG A 94 -8.84 -4.14 12.19
N ALA A 95 -9.61 -4.73 11.27
CA ALA A 95 -11.05 -4.50 11.17
C ALA A 95 -11.78 -5.13 12.38
N SER A 96 -13.08 -4.84 12.55
CA SER A 96 -13.88 -5.39 13.66
C SER A 96 -13.95 -6.92 13.70
N TYR A 97 -13.77 -7.59 12.57
CA TYR A 97 -13.71 -9.06 12.49
C TYR A 97 -12.26 -9.61 12.59
N GLY A 98 -11.28 -8.76 12.88
CA GLY A 98 -9.88 -9.14 13.11
C GLY A 98 -8.98 -9.16 11.88
N GLY A 99 -9.52 -8.95 10.67
CA GLY A 99 -8.74 -8.95 9.42
C GLY A 99 -7.74 -7.79 9.32
N THR A 100 -6.58 -8.05 8.73
CA THR A 100 -5.46 -7.11 8.52
C THR A 100 -5.19 -6.94 7.02
N ALA A 101 -4.34 -5.97 6.67
CA ALA A 101 -3.86 -5.84 5.29
C ALA A 101 -3.16 -7.12 4.80
N MET A 102 -2.57 -7.92 5.71
CA MET A 102 -1.91 -9.18 5.40
C MET A 102 -2.90 -10.35 5.15
N SER A 103 -4.08 -10.43 5.79
CA SER A 103 -5.03 -11.50 5.42
C SER A 103 -5.64 -11.27 4.05
N VAL A 104 -5.98 -10.02 3.71
CA VAL A 104 -6.63 -9.74 2.43
C VAL A 104 -5.70 -9.90 1.22
N THR A 105 -4.37 -9.97 1.43
CA THR A 105 -3.43 -10.36 0.39
C THR A 105 -3.56 -11.83 -0.02
N PHE A 106 -3.98 -12.71 0.90
CA PHE A 106 -4.13 -14.16 0.65
C PHE A 106 -5.59 -14.61 0.46
N SER A 107 -6.55 -13.78 0.84
CA SER A 107 -7.98 -14.12 0.78
C SER A 107 -8.49 -14.39 -0.64
N ASP A 108 -9.06 -15.57 -0.82
CA ASP A 108 -9.61 -16.11 -2.08
C ASP A 108 -11.02 -15.58 -2.39
N SER A 109 -11.19 -14.25 -2.53
CA SER A 109 -12.54 -13.70 -2.81
C SER A 109 -13.00 -13.93 -4.26
N GLU A 110 -12.10 -14.23 -5.21
CA GLU A 110 -12.44 -14.44 -6.63
C GLU A 110 -11.63 -15.55 -7.35
N GLY A 111 -11.05 -16.52 -6.64
CA GLY A 111 -10.37 -17.66 -7.28
C GLY A 111 -8.97 -17.37 -7.83
N LEU A 112 -8.49 -16.13 -7.67
CA LEU A 112 -7.13 -15.70 -8.03
C LEU A 112 -6.60 -14.81 -6.91
N LEU A 113 -5.41 -15.11 -6.40
CA LEU A 113 -4.63 -14.14 -5.64
C LEU A 113 -4.51 -12.87 -6.49
N ARG A 114 -4.58 -11.71 -5.84
CA ARG A 114 -4.41 -10.42 -6.53
C ARG A 114 -3.13 -10.48 -7.36
N ARG A 115 -3.15 -9.92 -8.58
CA ARG A 115 -1.98 -9.90 -9.49
C ARG A 115 -0.69 -9.37 -8.83
N ASN A 116 -0.81 -8.65 -7.72
CA ASN A 116 0.26 -8.07 -6.92
C ASN A 116 0.33 -8.59 -5.47
N ALA A 117 -0.17 -9.80 -5.19
CA ALA A 117 -0.15 -10.41 -3.85
C ALA A 117 1.29 -10.50 -3.30
N THR A 118 2.24 -10.94 -4.12
CA THR A 118 3.66 -11.02 -3.74
C THR A 118 4.23 -9.67 -3.35
N GLU A 119 3.97 -8.63 -4.14
CA GLU A 119 4.45 -7.27 -3.91
C GLU A 119 3.81 -6.64 -2.68
N MET A 120 2.52 -6.87 -2.46
CA MET A 120 1.82 -6.41 -1.25
C MET A 120 2.34 -7.13 0.00
N ALA A 121 2.52 -8.45 -0.06
CA ALA A 121 3.08 -9.23 1.06
C ALA A 121 4.50 -8.77 1.38
N LYS A 122 5.38 -8.62 0.38
CA LYS A 122 6.73 -8.07 0.56
C LYS A 122 6.72 -6.66 1.13
N LEU A 123 5.83 -5.79 0.64
CA LEU A 123 5.67 -4.44 1.19
C LEU A 123 5.31 -4.54 2.69
N LEU A 124 4.22 -5.21 3.03
CA LEU A 124 3.75 -5.33 4.42
C LEU A 124 4.80 -5.98 5.34
N LEU A 125 5.45 -7.07 4.92
CA LEU A 125 6.52 -7.74 5.68
C LEU A 125 7.73 -6.84 5.90
N SER A 126 8.14 -6.07 4.88
CA SER A 126 9.24 -5.12 5.03
C SER A 126 8.93 -3.98 6.01
N TRP A 127 7.65 -3.66 6.20
CA TRP A 127 7.14 -2.73 7.20
C TRP A 127 6.77 -3.39 8.54
N GLY A 128 7.14 -4.66 8.72
CA GLY A 128 7.03 -5.35 10.00
C GLY A 128 5.71 -6.06 10.26
N ALA A 129 4.86 -6.26 9.24
CA ALA A 129 3.61 -7.00 9.39
C ALA A 129 3.79 -8.33 10.12
N SER A 130 2.80 -8.64 10.95
CA SER A 130 2.74 -9.85 11.77
C SER A 130 1.66 -10.80 11.26
N PHE A 131 1.84 -12.09 11.57
CA PHE A 131 0.81 -13.09 11.37
C PHE A 131 0.04 -13.28 12.67
N PHE A 132 -1.27 -13.49 12.57
CA PHE A 132 -2.16 -13.64 13.73
C PHE A 132 -2.97 -14.91 13.59
N THR A 133 -3.04 -15.72 14.65
CA THR A 133 -3.84 -16.96 14.65
C THR A 133 -5.34 -16.69 14.59
N GLU A 134 -5.78 -15.50 15.01
CA GLU A 134 -7.19 -15.08 14.99
C GLU A 134 -7.55 -14.33 13.69
N GLY A 135 -8.73 -14.63 13.13
CA GLY A 135 -9.28 -13.86 12.01
C GLY A 135 -8.72 -14.22 10.63
N GLY A 136 -8.15 -15.43 10.46
CA GLY A 136 -7.67 -15.93 9.17
C GLY A 136 -6.38 -15.28 8.65
N CYS A 137 -5.54 -14.80 9.57
CA CYS A 137 -4.25 -14.16 9.28
C CYS A 137 -3.06 -15.04 9.69
N SER A 138 -3.24 -16.35 9.89
CA SER A 138 -2.14 -17.20 10.39
C SER A 138 -1.09 -17.37 9.30
N ARG A 139 0.16 -17.63 9.70
CA ARG A 139 1.23 -17.87 8.73
C ARG A 139 0.93 -19.13 7.93
N GLU A 140 0.41 -20.15 8.61
CA GLU A 140 0.10 -21.46 8.05
C GLU A 140 -1.02 -21.35 7.00
N ASP A 141 -2.07 -20.58 7.27
CA ASP A 141 -3.14 -20.33 6.29
C ASP A 141 -2.60 -19.59 5.07
N ALA A 142 -1.77 -18.56 5.28
CA ALA A 142 -1.16 -17.81 4.18
C ALA A 142 -0.24 -18.68 3.31
N VAL A 143 0.56 -19.57 3.91
CA VAL A 143 1.38 -20.56 3.20
C VAL A 143 0.51 -21.53 2.41
N PHE A 144 -0.58 -22.02 3.02
CA PHE A 144 -1.52 -22.92 2.38
C PHE A 144 -2.18 -22.27 1.15
N ASP A 145 -2.69 -21.04 1.29
CA ASP A 145 -3.35 -20.30 0.21
C ASP A 145 -2.37 -19.97 -0.93
N ALA A 146 -1.15 -19.55 -0.62
CA ALA A 146 -0.10 -19.34 -1.62
C ALA A 146 0.24 -20.63 -2.38
N THR A 147 0.33 -21.77 -1.68
CA THR A 147 0.62 -23.08 -2.28
C THR A 147 -0.52 -23.58 -3.15
N LYS A 148 -1.77 -23.42 -2.71
CA LYS A 148 -2.98 -23.80 -3.46
C LYS A 148 -3.07 -23.09 -4.82
N GLN A 149 -2.45 -21.92 -4.92
CA GLN A 149 -2.45 -21.05 -6.10
C GLN A 149 -1.13 -21.12 -6.90
N ASP A 150 -0.32 -22.17 -6.67
CA ASP A 150 0.99 -22.41 -7.32
C ASP A 150 2.02 -21.27 -7.13
N GLN A 151 1.88 -20.46 -6.08
CA GLN A 151 2.83 -19.39 -5.72
C GLN A 151 3.90 -19.88 -4.75
N HIS A 152 4.65 -20.90 -5.15
CA HIS A 152 5.65 -21.55 -4.28
C HIS A 152 6.74 -20.61 -3.78
N GLU A 153 7.18 -19.63 -4.59
CA GLU A 153 8.15 -18.63 -4.16
C GLU A 153 7.61 -17.77 -3.01
N LEU A 154 6.35 -17.35 -3.09
CA LEU A 154 5.70 -16.59 -2.02
C LEU A 154 5.49 -17.45 -0.78
N ALA A 155 5.07 -18.72 -0.95
CA ALA A 155 4.90 -19.67 0.15
C ALA A 155 6.22 -19.89 0.91
N ASN A 156 7.32 -20.16 0.20
CA ASN A 156 8.65 -20.31 0.80
C ASN A 156 9.11 -19.02 1.49
N LEU A 157 8.80 -17.86 0.90
CA LEU A 157 9.13 -16.55 1.46
C LEU A 157 8.45 -16.32 2.82
N ILE A 158 7.15 -16.53 2.90
CA ILE A 158 6.37 -16.27 4.13
C ILE A 158 6.52 -17.35 5.20
N GLU A 159 6.83 -18.59 4.80
CA GLU A 159 7.18 -19.68 5.71
C GLU A 159 8.49 -19.39 6.44
N SER A 160 9.46 -18.80 5.74
CA SER A 160 10.72 -18.37 6.33
C SER A 160 10.55 -17.21 7.32
N GLU A 161 11.44 -17.12 8.32
CA GLU A 161 11.35 -16.09 9.35
C GLU A 161 11.56 -14.67 8.80
N LEU A 162 12.56 -14.53 7.93
CA LEU A 162 13.03 -13.24 7.42
C LEU A 162 12.55 -12.93 6.00
N GLY A 163 11.92 -13.86 5.30
CA GLY A 163 11.49 -13.65 3.93
C GLY A 163 10.51 -12.48 3.80
N GLY A 164 10.74 -11.64 2.80
CA GLY A 164 10.01 -10.40 2.54
C GLY A 164 10.31 -9.27 3.52
N ARG A 165 11.05 -9.54 4.62
CA ARG A 165 11.35 -8.53 5.65
C ARG A 165 12.58 -7.71 5.28
N ARG A 166 12.61 -6.49 5.81
CA ARG A 166 13.82 -5.67 5.81
C ARG A 166 14.72 -6.12 6.95
N CYS A 167 16.01 -6.23 6.63
CA CYS A 167 17.04 -6.72 7.53
C CYS A 167 18.26 -5.80 7.51
N GLU A 168 19.08 -5.91 8.54
CA GLU A 168 20.42 -5.36 8.64
C GLU A 168 21.43 -6.52 8.50
N ILE A 169 22.47 -6.31 7.69
CA ILE A 169 23.55 -7.29 7.53
C ILE A 169 24.46 -7.23 8.75
N ILE A 170 24.71 -8.40 9.34
CA ILE A 170 25.55 -8.56 10.53
C ILE A 170 26.57 -9.69 10.34
N ASN A 171 27.67 -9.63 11.08
CA ASN A 171 28.65 -10.71 11.19
C ASN A 171 29.22 -11.24 9.85
N LEU A 172 29.24 -10.42 8.79
CA LEU A 172 29.72 -10.83 7.47
C LEU A 172 31.23 -10.63 7.36
N SER A 173 32.01 -11.69 7.61
CA SER A 173 33.48 -11.61 7.62
C SER A 173 34.11 -11.47 6.23
N SER A 174 33.45 -11.99 5.18
CA SER A 174 33.97 -11.92 3.80
C SER A 174 33.93 -10.52 3.22
N ARG A 175 32.98 -9.70 3.68
CA ARG A 175 32.72 -8.32 3.23
C ARG A 175 32.32 -7.44 4.43
N PRO A 176 33.27 -7.12 5.32
CA PRO A 176 32.97 -6.42 6.57
C PRO A 176 32.38 -5.02 6.35
N GLU A 177 32.63 -4.40 5.18
CA GLU A 177 32.08 -3.10 4.78
C GLU A 177 30.57 -3.11 4.54
N LEU A 178 29.94 -4.29 4.46
CA LEU A 178 28.49 -4.44 4.35
C LEU A 178 27.79 -4.53 5.71
N ASN A 179 28.53 -4.76 6.79
CA ASN A 179 27.91 -4.84 8.11
C ASN A 179 27.28 -3.49 8.50
N GLY A 180 26.05 -3.54 9.01
CA GLY A 180 25.22 -2.37 9.31
C GLY A 180 24.40 -1.86 8.12
N LYS A 181 24.65 -2.33 6.89
CA LYS A 181 23.83 -1.96 5.73
C LYS A 181 22.49 -2.69 5.75
N THR A 182 21.47 -2.02 5.22
CA THR A 182 20.12 -2.56 5.15
C THR A 182 19.85 -3.24 3.81
N CYS A 183 19.01 -4.27 3.86
CA CYS A 183 18.63 -5.08 2.72
C CYS A 183 17.19 -5.61 2.89
N VAL A 184 16.61 -6.13 1.82
CA VAL A 184 15.33 -6.86 1.87
C VAL A 184 15.59 -8.30 1.45
N ALA A 185 15.08 -9.27 2.21
CA ALA A 185 15.15 -10.68 1.86
C ALA A 185 14.08 -11.02 0.83
N ASP A 186 14.41 -10.89 -0.45
CA ASP A 186 13.45 -11.01 -1.56
C ASP A 186 13.01 -12.44 -1.86
N GLU A 187 13.87 -13.41 -1.56
CA GLU A 187 13.65 -14.81 -1.86
C GLU A 187 14.32 -15.67 -0.77
N TYR A 188 13.65 -16.75 -0.37
CA TYR A 188 14.22 -17.77 0.49
C TYR A 188 14.55 -19.00 -0.35
N LEU A 189 15.74 -19.56 -0.13
CA LEU A 189 16.27 -20.75 -0.81
C LEU A 189 16.29 -21.92 0.20
N PRO A 190 15.24 -22.77 0.24
CA PRO A 190 15.11 -23.80 1.28
C PRO A 190 16.24 -24.85 1.23
N ALA A 191 16.75 -25.14 0.03
CA ALA A 191 17.78 -26.16 -0.17
C ALA A 191 19.13 -25.83 0.51
N SER A 192 19.46 -24.54 0.64
CA SER A 192 20.71 -24.08 1.28
C SER A 192 20.46 -23.32 2.58
N ASN A 193 19.20 -23.13 2.99
CA ASN A 193 18.79 -22.27 4.09
C ASN A 193 19.41 -20.87 3.99
N GLN A 194 19.30 -20.25 2.82
CA GLN A 194 19.86 -18.92 2.53
C GLN A 194 18.78 -18.00 1.97
N TYR A 195 19.05 -16.70 2.04
CA TYR A 195 18.20 -15.66 1.48
C TYR A 195 18.93 -14.97 0.35
N LYS A 196 18.22 -14.74 -0.75
CA LYS A 196 18.63 -13.76 -1.74
C LYS A 196 18.15 -12.41 -1.24
N VAL A 197 19.10 -11.54 -0.92
CA VAL A 197 18.82 -10.21 -0.37
C VAL A 197 19.22 -9.14 -1.36
N THR A 198 18.43 -8.08 -1.48
CA THR A 198 18.78 -6.88 -2.24
C THR A 198 19.16 -5.76 -1.29
N LEU A 199 20.35 -5.18 -1.46
CA LEU A 199 20.81 -4.03 -0.69
C LEU A 199 19.93 -2.81 -0.99
N GLU A 200 19.66 -2.04 0.07
CA GLU A 200 18.94 -0.78 -0.03
C GLU A 200 19.87 0.39 -0.35
N ASN A 201 20.58 0.28 -1.46
CA ASN A 201 21.36 1.36 -2.05
C ASN A 201 20.83 1.70 -3.45
N ILE A 202 21.43 2.68 -4.13
CA ILE A 202 21.06 3.02 -5.51
C ILE A 202 21.42 1.87 -6.46
N ALA A 203 22.53 1.16 -6.19
CA ALA A 203 23.00 0.07 -7.03
C ALA A 203 22.13 -1.20 -7.00
N LYS A 204 21.27 -1.36 -5.98
CA LYS A 204 20.42 -2.54 -5.74
C LYS A 204 21.19 -3.85 -5.87
N GLU A 205 22.37 -3.89 -5.26
CA GLU A 205 23.24 -5.07 -5.28
C GLU A 205 22.52 -6.27 -4.64
N VAL A 206 22.59 -7.44 -5.30
CA VAL A 206 21.96 -8.67 -4.81
C VAL A 206 23.02 -9.61 -4.23
N LEU A 207 22.77 -10.13 -3.04
CA LEU A 207 23.64 -11.04 -2.31
C LEU A 207 22.89 -12.31 -1.91
N VAL A 208 23.62 -13.38 -1.61
CA VAL A 208 23.07 -14.60 -1.01
C VAL A 208 23.69 -14.76 0.38
N LEU A 209 22.86 -14.66 1.42
CA LEU A 209 23.30 -14.64 2.81
C LEU A 209 22.55 -15.69 3.65
N GLY A 210 23.23 -16.26 4.64
CA GLY A 210 22.60 -17.13 5.62
C GLY A 210 21.82 -16.32 6.68
N PRO A 211 20.90 -16.96 7.43
CA PRO A 211 20.16 -16.32 8.52
C PRO A 211 21.07 -15.69 9.58
N ASP A 212 22.21 -16.32 9.89
CA ASP A 212 23.18 -15.82 10.89
C ASP A 212 23.81 -14.47 10.50
N ASN A 213 23.70 -14.08 9.23
CA ASN A 213 24.20 -12.80 8.71
C ASN A 213 23.11 -11.74 8.59
N LEU A 214 21.89 -12.01 9.04
CA LEU A 214 20.75 -11.12 8.90
C LEU A 214 20.07 -10.89 10.24
N LYS A 215 19.78 -9.63 10.53
CA LYS A 215 18.97 -9.22 11.68
C LYS A 215 17.75 -8.46 11.21
N ARG A 216 16.55 -8.86 11.65
CA ARG A 216 15.30 -8.15 11.33
C ARG A 216 15.41 -6.67 11.71
N ARG A 217 15.06 -5.79 10.77
CA ARG A 217 15.02 -4.33 10.93
C ARG A 217 13.90 -3.76 10.04
N ASP A 218 12.69 -3.78 10.57
CA ASP A 218 11.52 -3.35 9.81
C ASP A 218 11.59 -1.85 9.46
N ARG A 219 10.89 -1.47 8.39
CA ARG A 219 10.73 -0.06 8.01
C ARG A 219 9.88 0.68 9.03
N THR A 220 10.20 1.95 9.20
CA THR A 220 9.36 2.91 9.94
C THR A 220 9.19 4.17 9.09
N PRO A 221 8.22 5.06 9.41
CA PRO A 221 8.11 6.34 8.73
C PRO A 221 9.42 7.15 8.72
N GLN A 222 10.25 7.01 9.76
CA GLN A 222 11.53 7.70 9.88
C GLN A 222 12.69 6.95 9.20
N ASP A 223 12.69 5.61 9.23
CA ASP A 223 13.70 4.74 8.61
C ASP A 223 13.04 3.82 7.58
N CYS A 224 12.56 4.43 6.49
CA CYS A 224 11.81 3.74 5.46
C CYS A 224 12.69 3.17 4.33
N GLY A 225 14.00 3.44 4.28
CA GLY A 225 14.98 2.93 3.30
C GLY A 225 14.83 3.46 1.85
N TYR A 226 13.67 3.98 1.51
CA TYR A 226 13.37 4.74 0.30
C TYR A 226 12.21 5.68 0.62
N TYR A 227 12.01 6.73 -0.18
CA TYR A 227 10.87 7.62 0.00
C TYR A 227 10.10 7.78 -1.30
N THR A 228 8.79 7.61 -1.26
CA THR A 228 7.91 7.90 -2.40
C THR A 228 7.12 9.16 -2.16
N GLU A 229 7.24 10.13 -3.06
CA GLU A 229 6.43 11.34 -3.12
C GLU A 229 5.32 11.19 -4.13
N PHE A 230 4.17 11.82 -3.89
CA PHE A 230 3.13 11.97 -4.90
C PHE A 230 3.01 13.43 -5.30
N LYS A 231 3.46 13.77 -6.51
CA LYS A 231 3.48 15.15 -7.04
C LYS A 231 2.97 15.17 -8.49
N ASN A 232 2.12 16.14 -8.81
CA ASN A 232 1.56 16.33 -10.16
C ASN A 232 0.91 15.06 -10.74
N GLY A 233 0.21 14.30 -9.90
CA GLY A 233 -0.46 13.06 -10.32
C GLY A 233 0.48 11.87 -10.55
N ARG A 234 1.77 11.99 -10.23
CA ARG A 234 2.78 10.94 -10.40
C ARG A 234 3.44 10.58 -9.07
N THR A 235 3.74 9.30 -8.90
CA THR A 235 4.58 8.82 -7.82
C THR A 235 6.05 8.94 -8.23
N ILE A 236 6.84 9.67 -7.44
CA ILE A 236 8.28 9.83 -7.60
C ILE A 236 8.93 9.01 -6.49
N ARG A 237 9.87 8.12 -6.86
CA ARG A 237 10.63 7.32 -5.90
C ARG A 237 12.02 7.92 -5.73
N HIS A 238 12.40 8.15 -4.49
CA HIS A 238 13.72 8.57 -4.05
C HIS A 238 14.41 7.36 -3.42
N ASP A 239 15.46 6.88 -4.07
CA ASP A 239 16.36 5.86 -3.54
C ASP A 239 17.64 6.55 -3.01
N PHE A 240 18.24 5.96 -1.99
CA PHE A 240 19.38 6.52 -1.28
C PHE A 240 20.53 5.51 -1.28
N ASP A 241 21.77 5.98 -1.08
CA ASP A 241 22.92 5.08 -0.94
C ASP A 241 23.05 4.50 0.48
N SER A 242 22.45 5.15 1.47
CA SER A 242 22.46 4.73 2.87
C SER A 242 21.12 4.98 3.57
N SER A 243 20.90 4.29 4.70
CA SER A 243 19.70 4.50 5.51
C SER A 243 19.73 5.86 6.23
N GLU A 244 20.93 6.34 6.55
CA GLU A 244 21.18 7.65 7.15
C GLU A 244 20.76 8.78 6.21
N ASP A 245 21.06 8.68 4.91
CA ASP A 245 20.63 9.66 3.90
C ASP A 245 19.11 9.70 3.77
N CYS A 246 18.47 8.52 3.76
CA CYS A 246 17.01 8.42 3.74
C CYS A 246 16.39 9.08 4.98
N GLN A 247 16.93 8.81 6.17
CA GLN A 247 16.47 9.40 7.43
C GLN A 247 16.66 10.91 7.43
N ALA A 248 17.80 11.41 6.95
CA ALA A 248 18.06 12.83 6.84
C ALA A 248 17.07 13.52 5.89
N PHE A 249 16.78 12.91 4.75
CA PHE A 249 15.77 13.40 3.80
C PHE A 249 14.37 13.48 4.42
N VAL A 250 13.92 12.41 5.08
CA VAL A 250 12.62 12.38 5.77
C VAL A 250 12.57 13.42 6.90
N ALA A 251 13.65 13.57 7.67
CA ALA A 251 13.73 14.55 8.73
C ALA A 251 13.64 16.00 8.20
N ALA A 252 14.24 16.29 7.04
CA ALA A 252 14.15 17.60 6.40
C ALA A 252 12.72 17.91 5.92
N LEU A 253 12.01 16.91 5.36
CA LEU A 253 10.60 17.06 4.97
C LEU A 253 9.71 17.37 6.17
N ASN A 254 9.91 16.67 7.30
CA ASN A 254 9.12 16.87 8.51
C ASN A 254 9.36 18.24 9.18
N LYS A 255 10.57 18.82 9.03
CA LYS A 255 10.90 20.16 9.53
C LYS A 255 10.29 21.29 8.70
N GLY A 256 9.74 20.99 7.52
CA GLY A 256 9.17 21.98 6.61
C GLY A 256 10.21 22.70 5.72
N ASP A 257 11.48 22.30 5.81
CA ASP A 257 12.59 22.95 5.11
C ASP A 257 12.74 22.49 3.64
N ALA A 258 11.94 21.51 3.21
CA ALA A 258 12.10 20.85 1.91
C ALA A 258 10.83 20.79 1.05
N GLN A 259 9.84 21.67 1.28
CA GLN A 259 8.90 22.01 0.21
C GLN A 259 9.32 23.37 -0.37
N PRO A 260 9.81 23.45 -1.62
CA PRO A 260 9.65 24.72 -2.33
C PRO A 260 8.15 24.96 -2.33
N VAL A 261 7.73 26.06 -1.72
CA VAL A 261 6.35 26.55 -1.82
C VAL A 261 6.10 26.73 -3.31
N VAL A 262 5.49 25.72 -3.94
CA VAL A 262 4.89 25.89 -5.25
C VAL A 262 3.71 26.79 -4.96
N THR A 263 3.91 28.09 -5.16
CA THR A 263 2.80 29.04 -5.12
C THR A 263 1.82 28.62 -6.22
N GLU A 264 0.53 28.80 -6.00
CA GLU A 264 -0.50 28.58 -7.04
C GLU A 264 -0.13 29.32 -8.34
N GLU A 265 0.63 30.41 -8.23
CA GLU A 265 1.15 31.23 -9.32
C GLU A 265 2.31 30.59 -10.11
N ALA A 266 3.13 29.73 -9.50
CA ALA A 266 4.13 28.93 -10.19
C ALA A 266 3.49 27.73 -10.89
N GLU A 267 2.45 27.15 -10.29
CA GLU A 267 1.64 26.07 -10.88
C GLU A 267 0.84 26.57 -12.08
N ALA A 268 0.15 27.71 -11.95
CA ALA A 268 -0.59 28.33 -13.05
C ALA A 268 0.32 28.71 -14.23
N ARG A 269 1.55 29.17 -13.98
CA ARG A 269 2.53 29.45 -15.05
C ARG A 269 3.00 28.18 -15.76
N ALA A 270 3.20 27.09 -15.02
CA ALA A 270 3.59 25.81 -15.62
C ALA A 270 2.44 25.21 -16.47
N GLU A 271 1.20 25.29 -15.99
CA GLU A 271 0.02 24.86 -16.76
C GLU A 271 -0.21 25.73 -17.99
N GLN A 272 -0.05 27.05 -17.88
CA GLN A 272 -0.15 27.95 -19.02
C GLN A 272 0.92 27.64 -20.08
N ALA A 273 2.17 27.43 -19.66
CA ALA A 273 3.25 27.07 -20.59
C ALA A 273 3.01 25.72 -21.28
N ALA A 274 2.42 24.74 -20.57
CA ALA A 274 2.03 23.47 -21.15
C ALA A 274 0.88 23.61 -22.17
N ALA A 275 -0.12 24.45 -21.87
CA ALA A 275 -1.23 24.75 -22.78
C ALA A 275 -0.74 25.48 -24.04
N GLU A 276 0.17 26.44 -23.91
CA GLU A 276 0.78 27.14 -25.04
C GLU A 276 1.58 26.19 -25.95
N LEU A 277 2.36 25.26 -25.38
CA LEU A 277 3.06 24.22 -26.15
C LEU A 277 2.11 23.28 -26.88
N LEU A 278 0.99 22.88 -26.26
CA LEU A 278 -0.01 22.02 -26.91
C LEU A 278 -0.71 22.74 -28.07
N ALA A 279 -0.98 24.05 -27.92
CA ALA A 279 -1.53 24.88 -28.98
C ALA A 279 -0.55 25.05 -30.15
N GLU A 280 0.75 25.24 -29.87
CA GLU A 280 1.79 25.33 -30.89
C GLU A 280 1.98 24.00 -31.65
N LEU A 281 1.79 22.87 -30.98
CA LEU A 281 1.83 21.53 -31.58
C LEU A 281 0.53 21.13 -32.32
N GLY A 282 -0.49 21.98 -32.30
CA GLY A 282 -1.76 21.75 -33.00
C GLY A 282 -2.57 20.56 -32.44
N LEU A 283 -2.35 20.20 -31.17
CA LEU A 283 -3.01 19.09 -30.48
C LEU A 283 -4.17 19.58 -29.60
N ASP A 284 -4.94 20.56 -30.09
CA ASP A 284 -6.20 20.94 -29.46
C ASP A 284 -7.22 19.82 -29.68
N ASP A 285 -7.50 19.04 -28.63
CA ASP A 285 -8.62 18.10 -28.60
C ASP A 285 -9.93 18.89 -28.67
N SER A 286 -10.42 19.09 -29.89
CA SER A 286 -11.79 19.52 -30.14
C SER A 286 -12.74 18.40 -29.70
N PRO A 287 -13.79 18.67 -28.91
CA PRO A 287 -14.76 17.63 -28.57
C PRO A 287 -15.57 17.29 -29.82
N ASP A 288 -15.18 16.20 -30.46
CA ASP A 288 -15.81 15.68 -31.67
C ASP A 288 -17.23 15.17 -31.34
N LYS A 289 -18.21 16.05 -31.46
CA LYS A 289 -19.63 15.68 -31.54
C LYS A 289 -19.89 15.03 -32.89
N SER A 290 -19.63 13.73 -33.01
CA SER A 290 -20.16 12.95 -34.15
C SER A 290 -20.62 11.56 -33.73
N SER A 291 -21.82 11.50 -33.14
CA SER A 291 -22.64 10.28 -33.19
C SER A 291 -24.12 10.63 -33.37
N SER A 292 -24.55 10.73 -34.63
CA SER A 292 -25.91 10.32 -34.98
C SER A 292 -25.90 9.56 -36.31
N ASN A 293 -25.94 8.23 -36.18
CA ASN A 293 -26.16 7.29 -37.26
C ASN A 293 -27.55 7.53 -37.89
N GLY A 294 -27.60 8.29 -38.98
CA GLY A 294 -28.79 8.46 -39.81
C GLY A 294 -28.93 7.33 -40.85
N HIS A 295 -29.14 6.08 -40.39
CA HIS A 295 -29.43 4.97 -41.32
C HIS A 295 -30.90 5.04 -41.79
N LYS A 296 -31.07 5.54 -43.02
CA LYS A 296 -32.33 5.67 -43.75
C LYS A 296 -33.10 4.34 -43.81
N THR A 297 -34.21 4.23 -43.09
CA THR A 297 -35.22 3.18 -43.33
C THR A 297 -36.29 3.69 -44.29
N LYS A 298 -36.32 3.09 -45.49
CA LYS A 298 -37.37 3.26 -46.51
C LYS A 298 -38.70 2.72 -45.96
N LYS A 299 -39.67 3.59 -45.66
CA LYS A 299 -41.07 3.18 -45.46
C LYS A 299 -41.72 2.85 -46.81
N SER A 300 -42.19 1.62 -46.96
CA SER A 300 -43.03 1.18 -48.06
C SER A 300 -44.44 0.82 -47.57
N LYS A 301 -45.42 1.08 -48.46
CA LYS A 301 -46.84 0.63 -48.47
C LYS A 301 -47.85 1.37 -47.58
N LYS A 302 -48.48 2.36 -48.22
CA LYS A 302 -49.85 2.83 -47.95
C LYS A 302 -50.84 1.91 -48.69
N LYS A 303 -51.71 1.18 -47.98
CA LYS A 303 -52.80 0.38 -48.59
C LYS A 303 -54.14 1.06 -48.28
N LYS A 304 -54.82 1.51 -49.35
CA LYS A 304 -56.20 2.04 -49.37
C LYS A 304 -57.23 0.93 -49.11
N LYS A 305 -58.22 1.19 -48.25
CA LYS A 305 -59.63 0.72 -48.30
C LYS A 305 -60.45 1.78 -47.52
N ARG A 306 -61.14 2.74 -48.14
CA ARG A 306 -62.42 2.72 -48.88
C ARG A 306 -63.64 2.27 -48.04
N ALA A 307 -64.23 3.28 -47.39
CA ALA A 307 -65.64 3.64 -47.14
C ALA A 307 -66.78 2.60 -47.22
N LYS A 308 -67.72 2.72 -46.27
CA LYS A 308 -69.20 2.68 -46.36
C LYS A 308 -69.74 2.66 -44.92
N LYS A 309 -70.88 3.24 -44.54
CA LYS A 309 -71.84 4.20 -45.09
C LYS A 309 -72.67 4.61 -43.86
#